data_AF-A0A941U1C1-F1
#
_entry.id   AF-A0A941U1C1-F1
#
_cell.length_a   1.000
_cell.length_b   1.000
_cell.length_c   1.000
_cell.angle_alpha   90.00
_cell.angle_beta   90.00
_cell.angle_gamma   90.00
#
_symmetry.space_group_name_H-M   'P 1'
#
loop_
_entity.id
_entity.type
_entity.pdbx_description
1 polymer ?
#
loop_
_entity_poly.entity_id
_entity_poly.type
_entity_poly.pdbx_seq_one_letter_code
_entity_poly.pdbx_strand_id
1 'polypeptide(L)'
;MTDEWFQKEEYASLRKEVESCMSDLGALEKAVVGGIAVIFAWVAKDGASAGVVALVAWLTPSVIALYGGLKAKAIASHLAVLSGYLRTIEDAQLPEGAKVEGWEKYSERTSPGKRTRLAKQTWIGLLVLTVITGVFGFATSICGAA
;
A
#
# COMPACT_ATOMS: atom_id res chain seq x y z
N MET A 1 -13.62 33.16 -20.48
CA MET A 1 -12.32 33.85 -20.24
C MET A 1 -11.89 33.76 -18.78
N THR A 2 -12.56 32.90 -18.00
CA THR A 2 -12.38 32.67 -16.56
C THR A 2 -11.85 31.27 -16.28
N ASP A 3 -11.44 30.54 -17.32
CA ASP A 3 -11.47 29.07 -17.27
C ASP A 3 -10.06 28.48 -17.25
N GLU A 4 -9.08 29.09 -17.92
CA GLU A 4 -7.69 28.59 -17.90
C GLU A 4 -7.00 28.71 -16.55
N TRP A 5 -7.16 29.84 -15.85
CA TRP A 5 -6.51 30.05 -14.55
C TRP A 5 -7.11 29.11 -13.49
N PHE A 6 -8.43 28.91 -13.54
CA PHE A 6 -9.15 28.00 -12.66
C PHE A 6 -8.72 26.54 -12.90
N GLN A 7 -8.65 26.11 -14.16
CA GLN A 7 -8.17 24.76 -14.51
C GLN A 7 -6.71 24.52 -14.14
N LYS A 8 -5.85 25.54 -14.25
CA LYS A 8 -4.44 25.45 -13.81
C LYS A 8 -4.32 25.30 -12.29
N GLU A 9 -5.11 26.06 -11.53
CA GLU A 9 -5.12 25.97 -10.06
C GLU A 9 -5.70 24.62 -9.59
N GLU A 10 -6.77 24.16 -10.22
CA GLU A 10 -7.39 22.86 -9.95
C GLU A 10 -6.41 21.71 -10.26
N TYR A 11 -5.73 21.75 -11.40
CA TYR A 11 -4.68 20.80 -11.76
C TYR A 11 -3.52 20.80 -10.73
N ALA A 12 -3.07 21.98 -10.30
CA ALA A 12 -2.02 22.11 -9.29
C ALA A 12 -2.45 21.54 -7.93
N SER A 13 -3.72 21.74 -7.54
CA SER A 13 -4.30 21.18 -6.32
C SER A 13 -4.39 19.66 -6.38
N LEU A 14 -4.93 19.10 -7.48
CA LEU A 14 -5.03 17.66 -7.71
C LEU A 14 -3.67 16.98 -7.65
N ARG A 15 -2.64 17.59 -8.25
CA ARG A 15 -1.28 17.05 -8.21
C ARG A 15 -0.71 16.99 -6.79
N LYS A 16 -0.95 18.01 -5.98
CA LYS A 16 -0.58 18.01 -4.56
C LYS A 16 -1.30 16.92 -3.79
N GLU A 17 -2.58 16.68 -4.08
CA GLU A 17 -3.36 15.63 -3.43
C GLU A 17 -2.83 14.23 -3.79
N VAL A 18 -2.46 14.00 -5.04
CA VAL A 18 -1.79 12.77 -5.49
C VAL A 18 -0.45 12.59 -4.77
N GLU A 19 0.37 13.63 -4.67
CA GLU A 19 1.64 13.60 -3.96
C GLU A 19 1.47 13.27 -2.47
N SER A 20 0.46 13.87 -1.82
CA SER A 20 0.10 13.57 -0.43
C SER A 20 -0.30 12.11 -0.26
N CYS A 21 -1.18 11.58 -1.11
CA CYS A 21 -1.59 10.18 -1.07
C CYS A 21 -0.40 9.21 -1.25
N MET A 22 0.55 9.58 -2.11
CA MET A 22 1.77 8.79 -2.32
C MET A 22 2.71 8.83 -1.10
N SER A 23 2.83 9.98 -0.45
CA SER A 23 3.57 10.12 0.82
C SER A 23 2.93 9.28 1.93
N ASP A 24 1.61 9.34 2.07
CA ASP A 24 0.85 8.57 3.06
C ASP A 24 1.01 7.06 2.85
N LEU A 25 1.02 6.61 1.58
CA LEU A 25 1.27 5.22 1.25
C LEU A 25 2.66 4.76 1.69
N GLY A 26 3.69 5.59 1.47
CA GLY A 26 5.05 5.31 1.92
C GLY A 26 5.21 5.32 3.44
N ALA A 27 4.49 6.22 4.13
CA ALA A 27 4.44 6.25 5.59
C ALA A 27 3.74 5.00 6.16
N LEU A 28 2.63 4.60 5.56
CA LEU A 28 1.89 3.39 5.92
C LEU A 28 2.76 2.14 5.79
N GLU A 29 3.51 2.00 4.69
CA GLU A 29 4.40 0.87 4.47
C GLU A 29 5.47 0.77 5.56
N LYS A 30 6.15 1.87 5.86
CA LYS A 30 7.18 1.92 6.92
C LYS A 30 6.58 1.63 8.29
N ALA A 31 5.41 2.19 8.61
CA ALA A 31 4.74 1.98 9.88
C ALA A 31 4.31 0.53 10.07
N VAL A 32 3.76 -0.11 9.02
CA VAL A 32 3.32 -1.50 9.06
C VAL A 32 4.51 -2.45 9.19
N VAL A 33 5.54 -2.30 8.34
CA VAL A 33 6.74 -3.15 8.38
C VAL A 33 7.48 -2.97 9.70
N GLY A 34 7.66 -1.73 10.15
CA GLY A 34 8.28 -1.42 11.44
C GLY A 34 7.49 -2.00 12.62
N GLY A 35 6.16 -1.83 12.62
CA GLY A 35 5.29 -2.37 13.67
C GLY A 35 5.34 -3.90 13.75
N ILE A 36 5.31 -4.58 12.60
CA ILE A 36 5.48 -6.04 12.52
C ILE A 36 6.83 -6.48 13.10
N ALA A 37 7.91 -5.81 12.73
CA ALA A 37 9.26 -6.13 13.22
C ALA A 37 9.38 -5.95 14.74
N VAL A 38 8.82 -4.86 15.29
CA VAL A 38 8.82 -4.60 16.73
C VAL A 38 8.03 -5.66 17.49
N ILE A 39 6.84 -6.03 17.00
CA ILE A 39 6.00 -7.04 17.67
C ILE A 39 6.71 -8.40 17.64
N PHE A 40 7.26 -8.83 16.51
CA PHE A 40 8.00 -10.09 16.47
C PHE A 40 9.24 -10.06 17.37
N ALA A 41 9.98 -8.96 17.41
CA ALA A 41 11.13 -8.82 18.31
C ALA A 41 10.71 -8.91 19.79
N TRP A 42 9.59 -8.29 20.15
CA TRP A 42 9.04 -8.37 21.50
C TRP A 42 8.60 -9.79 21.86
N VAL A 43 7.80 -10.44 21.00
CA VAL A 43 7.32 -11.81 21.22
C VAL A 43 8.48 -12.80 21.32
N ALA A 44 9.53 -12.63 20.51
CA ALA A 44 10.72 -13.47 20.56
C ALA A 44 11.55 -13.29 21.84
N LYS A 45 11.56 -12.08 22.41
CA LYS A 45 12.34 -11.75 23.61
C LYS A 45 11.65 -12.19 24.89
N ASP A 46 10.40 -11.77 25.08
CA ASP A 46 9.72 -11.90 26.37
C ASP A 46 8.90 -13.20 26.48
N GLY A 47 8.76 -13.94 25.37
CA GLY A 47 8.09 -15.24 25.32
C GLY A 47 6.60 -15.13 25.65
N ALA A 48 5.73 -15.24 24.66
CA ALA A 48 4.30 -15.29 24.96
C ALA A 48 3.99 -16.56 25.76
N SER A 49 3.47 -16.40 26.98
CA SER A 49 3.13 -17.50 27.87
C SER A 49 2.07 -18.40 27.22
N ALA A 50 2.25 -19.71 27.38
CA ALA A 50 1.50 -20.75 26.67
C ALA A 50 -0.04 -20.55 26.75
N GLY A 51 -0.74 -20.95 25.68
CA GLY A 51 -2.20 -20.89 25.57
C GLY A 51 -2.71 -19.85 24.57
N VAL A 52 -3.95 -19.41 24.75
CA VAL A 52 -4.65 -18.51 23.81
C VAL A 52 -3.94 -17.17 23.64
N VAL A 53 -3.29 -16.67 24.70
CA VAL A 53 -2.54 -15.41 24.69
C VAL A 53 -1.32 -15.50 23.75
N ALA A 54 -0.62 -16.64 23.73
CA ALA A 54 0.46 -16.87 22.78
C ALA A 54 -0.04 -16.88 21.34
N LEU A 55 -1.14 -17.58 21.06
CA LEU A 55 -1.71 -17.61 19.71
C LEU A 55 -2.03 -16.19 19.20
N VAL A 56 -2.66 -15.37 20.04
CA VAL A 56 -3.01 -13.99 19.69
C VAL A 56 -1.75 -13.14 19.47
N ALA A 57 -0.74 -13.26 20.34
CA ALA A 57 0.51 -12.51 20.20
C ALA A 57 1.24 -12.84 18.88
N TRP A 58 1.31 -14.13 18.52
CA TRP A 58 1.98 -14.59 17.30
C TRP A 58 1.21 -14.28 16.00
N LEU A 59 -0.12 -14.16 16.05
CA LEU A 59 -0.96 -13.81 14.89
C LEU A 59 -1.22 -12.31 14.73
N THR A 60 -0.94 -11.50 15.77
CA THR A 60 -1.14 -10.03 15.72
C THR A 60 -0.43 -9.38 14.51
N PRO A 61 0.83 -9.72 14.19
CA PRO A 61 1.50 -9.17 13.01
C PRO A 61 0.78 -9.45 11.68
N SER A 62 0.12 -10.60 11.55
CA SER A 62 -0.66 -10.96 10.36
C SER A 62 -1.92 -10.11 10.21
N VAL A 63 -2.58 -9.77 11.32
CA VAL A 63 -3.73 -8.85 11.32
C VAL A 63 -3.29 -7.45 10.88
N ILE A 64 -2.14 -6.98 11.35
CA ILE A 64 -1.56 -5.69 10.96
C ILE A 64 -1.20 -5.68 9.47
N ALA A 65 -0.56 -6.75 8.97
CA ALA A 65 -0.24 -6.88 7.54
C ALA A 65 -1.52 -6.85 6.66
N LEU A 66 -2.57 -7.55 7.08
CA LEU A 66 -3.86 -7.56 6.38
C LEU A 66 -4.51 -6.17 6.36
N TYR A 67 -4.57 -5.50 7.51
CA TYR A 67 -5.14 -4.16 7.62
C TYR A 67 -4.34 -3.13 6.80
N GLY A 68 -3.01 -3.20 6.83
CA GLY A 68 -2.13 -2.37 6.02
C GLY A 68 -2.39 -2.53 4.52
N GLY A 69 -2.53 -3.77 4.05
CA GLY A 69 -2.87 -4.06 2.65
C GLY A 69 -4.25 -3.53 2.25
N LEU A 70 -5.25 -3.63 3.13
CA LEU A 70 -6.59 -3.07 2.89
C LEU A 70 -6.57 -1.54 2.81
N LYS A 71 -5.84 -0.87 3.71
CA LYS A 71 -5.65 0.59 3.69
C LYS A 71 -4.91 1.05 2.43
N ALA A 72 -3.85 0.34 2.04
CA ALA A 72 -3.13 0.62 0.80
C ALA A 72 -4.05 0.50 -0.42
N LYS A 73 -4.94 -0.51 -0.45
CA LYS A 73 -5.95 -0.66 -1.51
C LYS A 73 -6.95 0.49 -1.54
N ALA A 74 -7.41 0.96 -0.38
CA ALA A 74 -8.33 2.10 -0.30
C ALA A 74 -7.69 3.38 -0.86
N ILE A 75 -6.44 3.68 -0.48
CA ILE A 75 -5.69 4.83 -1.02
C ILE A 75 -5.47 4.67 -2.53
N ALA A 76 -5.11 3.48 -3.00
CA ALA A 76 -4.94 3.21 -4.42
C ALA A 76 -6.24 3.41 -5.23
N SER A 77 -7.40 3.06 -4.67
CA SER A 77 -8.69 3.32 -5.33
C SER A 77 -9.00 4.82 -5.43
N HIS A 78 -8.65 5.60 -4.40
CA HIS A 78 -8.82 7.04 -4.41
C HIS A 78 -7.91 7.69 -5.47
N LEU A 79 -6.64 7.28 -5.50
CA LEU A 79 -5.68 7.71 -6.52
C LEU A 79 -6.15 7.39 -7.94
N ALA A 80 -6.79 6.24 -8.16
CA ALA A 80 -7.34 5.89 -9.46
C ALA A 80 -8.44 6.86 -9.92
N VAL A 81 -9.33 7.29 -9.01
CA VAL A 81 -10.36 8.30 -9.32
C VAL A 81 -9.73 9.65 -9.64
N LEU A 82 -8.77 10.10 -8.84
CA LEU A 82 -8.04 11.35 -9.07
C LEU A 82 -7.30 11.35 -10.42
N SER A 83 -6.61 10.25 -10.75
CA SER A 83 -5.92 10.10 -12.03
C SER A 83 -6.89 10.12 -13.22
N GLY A 84 -8.07 9.51 -13.06
CA GLY A 84 -9.11 9.53 -14.09
C GLY A 84 -9.61 10.95 -14.36
N TYR A 85 -9.83 11.73 -13.30
CA TYR A 85 -10.25 13.13 -13.44
C TYR A 85 -9.15 14.00 -14.04
N LEU A 86 -7.90 13.84 -13.59
CA LEU A 86 -6.75 14.57 -14.14
C LEU A 86 -6.63 14.38 -15.65
N ARG A 87 -6.82 13.14 -16.10
CA ARG A 87 -6.81 12.79 -17.52
C ARG A 87 -7.91 13.51 -18.32
N THR A 88 -9.09 13.73 -17.73
CA THR A 88 -10.16 14.49 -18.42
C THR A 88 -9.79 15.95 -18.62
N ILE A 89 -9.06 16.56 -17.68
CA ILE A 89 -8.57 17.93 -17.80
C ILE A 89 -7.46 18.00 -18.85
N GLU A 90 -6.52 17.05 -18.82
CA GLU A 90 -5.43 16.98 -19.81
C GLU A 90 -5.96 16.76 -21.23
N ASP A 91 -6.90 15.82 -21.43
CA ASP A 91 -7.50 15.54 -22.73
C ASP A 91 -8.30 16.75 -23.26
N ALA A 92 -8.87 17.59 -22.38
CA ALA A 92 -9.59 18.81 -22.77
C ALA A 92 -8.68 19.96 -23.20
N GLN A 93 -7.41 19.98 -22.78
CA GLN A 93 -6.44 21.02 -23.15
C GLN A 93 -5.55 20.65 -24.34
N LEU A 94 -5.57 19.40 -24.79
CA LEU A 94 -4.81 18.97 -25.96
C LEU A 94 -5.49 19.43 -27.26
N PRO A 95 -4.77 20.07 -28.20
CA PRO A 95 -5.33 20.43 -29.50
C PRO A 95 -5.81 19.18 -30.25
N GLU A 96 -6.92 19.30 -31.01
CA GLU A 96 -7.46 18.19 -31.81
C GLU A 96 -6.36 17.58 -32.70
N GLY A 97 -6.00 16.33 -32.44
CA GLY A 97 -4.97 15.58 -33.18
C GLY A 97 -3.56 15.61 -32.58
N ALA A 98 -3.30 16.40 -31.53
CA ALA A 98 -2.03 16.37 -30.80
C ALA A 98 -1.98 15.16 -29.85
N LYS A 99 -1.39 14.05 -30.32
CA LYS A 99 -1.06 12.91 -29.47
C LYS A 99 0.20 13.20 -28.66
N VAL A 100 0.08 13.96 -27.58
CA VAL A 100 1.13 13.96 -26.55
C VAL A 100 0.98 12.64 -25.78
N GLU A 101 1.94 11.73 -25.98
CA GLU A 101 1.93 10.45 -25.29
C GLU A 101 2.34 10.65 -23.83
N GLY A 102 1.34 10.77 -22.95
CA GLY A 102 1.56 10.89 -21.51
C GLY A 102 2.34 9.69 -20.94
N TRP A 103 3.11 9.94 -19.90
CA TRP A 103 3.92 8.92 -19.19
C TRP A 103 3.10 7.69 -18.78
N GLU A 104 1.82 7.86 -18.46
CA GLU A 104 0.92 6.75 -18.12
C GLU A 104 0.71 5.80 -19.30
N LYS A 105 0.43 6.32 -20.50
CA LYS A 105 0.27 5.51 -21.72
C LYS A 105 1.59 4.84 -22.12
N TYR A 106 2.71 5.53 -21.96
CA TYR A 106 4.04 4.95 -22.12
C TYR A 106 4.29 3.80 -21.14
N SER A 107 3.94 4.00 -19.86
CA SER A 107 4.07 3.01 -18.78
C SER A 107 3.14 1.81 -18.99
N GLU A 108 1.90 2.04 -19.42
CA GLU A 108 0.92 0.99 -19.77
C GLU A 108 1.40 0.16 -20.97
N ARG A 109 1.94 0.79 -22.02
CA ARG A 109 2.49 0.06 -23.16
C ARG A 109 3.74 -0.74 -22.78
N THR A 110 4.63 -0.15 -21.98
CA THR A 110 5.93 -0.74 -21.67
C THR A 110 5.84 -1.77 -20.55
N SER A 111 4.92 -1.60 -19.60
CA SER A 111 4.80 -2.43 -18.40
C SER A 111 3.37 -2.46 -17.83
N PRO A 112 2.39 -2.96 -18.58
CA PRO A 112 0.98 -2.89 -18.19
C PRO A 112 0.75 -3.54 -16.83
N GLY A 113 0.32 -2.73 -15.86
CA GLY A 113 -0.01 -3.20 -14.50
C GLY A 113 1.17 -3.78 -13.69
N LYS A 114 2.42 -3.69 -14.17
CA LYS A 114 3.59 -4.31 -13.49
C LYS A 114 3.76 -3.75 -12.08
N ARG A 115 3.63 -2.44 -11.91
CA ARG A 115 3.73 -1.75 -10.62
C ARG A 115 2.65 -2.21 -9.64
N THR A 116 1.40 -2.26 -10.07
CA THR A 116 0.26 -2.71 -9.26
C THR A 116 0.37 -4.19 -8.90
N ARG A 117 0.87 -5.02 -9.83
CA ARG A 117 1.11 -6.44 -9.61
C ARG A 117 2.21 -6.66 -8.56
N LEU A 118 3.33 -5.96 -8.68
CA LEU A 118 4.43 -6.04 -7.71
C LEU A 118 3.98 -5.60 -6.32
N ALA A 119 3.29 -4.46 -6.22
CA ALA A 119 2.76 -4.00 -4.93
C ALA A 119 1.81 -5.04 -4.30
N LYS A 120 0.92 -5.64 -5.08
CA LYS A 120 0.04 -6.73 -4.61
C LYS A 120 0.85 -7.95 -4.16
N GLN A 121 1.86 -8.35 -4.92
CA GLN A 121 2.74 -9.48 -4.57
C GLN A 121 3.50 -9.21 -3.27
N THR A 122 3.98 -7.98 -3.04
CA THR A 122 4.66 -7.59 -1.80
C THR A 122 3.72 -7.70 -0.60
N TRP A 123 2.49 -7.18 -0.70
CA TRP A 123 1.51 -7.28 0.40
C TRP A 123 1.11 -8.73 0.69
N ILE A 124 0.89 -9.54 -0.35
CA ILE A 124 0.59 -10.97 -0.18
C ILE A 124 1.78 -11.69 0.43
N GLY A 125 3.00 -11.43 -0.06
CA GLY A 125 4.23 -12.01 0.45
C GLY A 125 4.47 -11.66 1.92
N LEU A 126 4.25 -10.40 2.31
CA LEU A 126 4.34 -9.96 3.70
C LEU A 126 3.32 -10.69 4.57
N LEU A 127 2.06 -10.79 4.14
CA LEU A 127 1.02 -11.50 4.87
C LEU A 127 1.38 -12.98 5.04
N VAL A 128 1.76 -13.67 3.97
CA VAL A 128 2.18 -15.07 4.02
C VAL A 128 3.37 -15.26 4.96
N LEU A 129 4.38 -14.39 4.87
CA LEU A 129 5.55 -14.44 5.74
C LEU A 129 5.17 -14.25 7.21
N THR A 130 4.33 -13.27 7.54
CA THR A 130 3.88 -13.07 8.93
C THR A 130 3.09 -14.27 9.46
N VAL A 131 2.25 -14.89 8.64
CA VAL A 131 1.48 -16.08 9.03
C VAL A 131 2.40 -17.27 9.28
N ILE A 132 3.35 -17.54 8.38
CA ILE A 132 4.32 -18.64 8.53
C ILE A 132 5.14 -18.44 9.81
N THR A 133 5.70 -17.25 10.00
CA THR A 133 6.50 -16.94 11.19
C THR A 133 5.67 -17.05 12.47
N GLY A 134 4.42 -16.56 12.46
CA GLY A 134 3.50 -16.66 13.59
C GLY A 134 3.16 -18.12 13.94
N VAL A 135 2.80 -18.94 12.94
CA VAL A 135 2.48 -20.36 13.15
C VAL A 135 3.70 -21.13 13.64
N PHE A 136 4.87 -20.90 13.05
CA PHE A 136 6.10 -21.58 13.44
C PHE A 136 6.52 -21.18 14.87
N GLY A 137 6.50 -19.89 15.20
CA GLY A 137 6.80 -19.40 16.55
C GLY A 137 5.82 -19.90 17.61
N PHE A 138 4.54 -20.03 17.26
CA PHE A 138 3.56 -20.64 18.14
C PHE A 138 3.83 -22.15 18.35
N ALA A 139 4.10 -22.90 17.28
CA ALA A 139 4.40 -24.33 17.37
C ALA A 139 5.64 -24.61 18.25
N THR A 140 6.71 -23.82 18.11
CA THR A 140 7.90 -23.96 18.97
C THR A 140 7.61 -23.60 20.43
N SER A 141 6.75 -22.61 20.68
CA SER A 141 6.35 -22.25 22.04
C SER A 141 5.55 -23.36 22.75
N ILE A 142 4.77 -24.17 22.02
CA ILE A 142 4.07 -25.34 22.56
C ILE A 142 5.05 -26.51 22.77
N CYS A 143 5.86 -26.85 21.77
CA CYS A 143 6.76 -28.01 21.84
C CYS A 143 7.93 -27.82 22.80
N GLY A 144 8.37 -26.58 23.03
CA GLY A 144 9.43 -26.26 24.01
C GLY A 144 8.92 -26.12 25.45
N ALA A 145 7.62 -26.16 25.68
CA ALA A 145 7.00 -26.12 27.01
C ALA A 145 6.72 -27.51 27.61
N ALA A 146 7.10 -28.59 26.91
CA ALA A 146 7.04 -29.98 27.36
C ALA A 146 8.43 -30.49 27.75
#